data_AF-A0A444WRF9-F1
#
_entry.id   AF-A0A444WRF9-F1
#
_cell.length_a   1.000
_cell.length_b   1.000
_cell.length_c   1.000
_cell.angle_alpha   90.00
_cell.angle_beta   90.00
_cell.angle_gamma   90.00
#
_symmetry.space_group_name_H-M   'P 1'
#
loop_
_entity.id
_entity.type
_entity.pdbx_description
1 polymer ?
#
loop_
_entity_poly.entity_id
_entity_poly.type
_entity_poly.pdbx_seq_one_letter_code
_entity_poly.pdbx_strand_id
1 'polypeptide(L)'
;MTYLQFQGCDGSVLLDSSGTIISEKRSNPNRNSARGFEVIDEIKSALEKACPETVSCADILAIAARDSTVLTGGPRWEVPLGRRDSLDASISGSNYNIPAPNNTFQTILTKFKLKGLDIVDLVALSGKPLFLFCVSIT
;
A
#
# COMPACT_ATOMS: atom_id res chain seq x y z
N MET A 1 10.96 -13.64 -16.40
CA MET A 1 11.62 -13.41 -15.10
C MET A 1 10.56 -12.82 -14.19
N THR A 2 9.78 -13.68 -13.55
CA THR A 2 8.69 -13.33 -12.64
C THR A 2 9.31 -12.77 -11.37
N TYR A 3 9.28 -11.45 -11.20
CA TYR A 3 9.54 -10.84 -9.90
C TYR A 3 8.33 -11.15 -9.01
N LEU A 4 8.45 -12.23 -8.24
CA LEU A 4 7.69 -12.39 -7.01
C LEU A 4 8.16 -11.26 -6.09
N GLN A 5 7.44 -10.14 -6.12
CA GLN A 5 7.66 -9.02 -5.22
C GLN A 5 7.20 -9.48 -3.83
N PHE A 6 8.13 -10.07 -3.09
CA PHE A 6 7.95 -10.46 -1.69
C PHE A 6 7.71 -9.18 -0.89
N GLN A 7 6.56 -9.04 -0.23
CA GLN A 7 6.09 -7.83 0.48
C GLN A 7 5.86 -6.65 -0.47
N GLY A 8 4.80 -6.78 -1.25
CA GLY A 8 4.31 -5.82 -2.24
C GLY A 8 2.94 -5.24 -1.85
N CYS A 9 2.11 -4.89 -2.84
CA CYS A 9 0.70 -4.56 -2.63
C CYS A 9 -0.11 -5.81 -2.26
N ASP A 10 0.09 -6.33 -1.06
CA ASP A 10 -0.44 -7.62 -0.59
C ASP A 10 -1.30 -7.48 0.67
N GLY A 11 -1.66 -6.26 1.06
CA GLY A 11 -2.53 -6.02 2.22
C GLY A 11 -1.88 -6.28 3.59
N SER A 12 -0.59 -6.63 3.65
CA SER A 12 0.16 -6.84 4.91
C SER A 12 0.07 -5.67 5.89
N VAL A 13 0.01 -4.44 5.38
CA VAL A 13 -0.16 -3.21 6.20
C VAL A 13 -1.47 -3.18 7.01
N LEU A 14 -2.49 -3.94 6.60
CA LEU A 14 -3.78 -4.02 7.27
C LEU A 14 -3.77 -4.97 8.46
N LEU A 15 -2.80 -5.90 8.51
CA LEU A 15 -2.71 -6.90 9.57
C LEU A 15 -2.41 -6.25 10.91
N ASP A 16 -3.19 -6.60 11.93
CA ASP A 16 -2.96 -6.21 13.31
C ASP A 16 -1.97 -7.16 14.01
N SER A 17 -1.36 -6.66 15.08
CA SER A 17 -0.43 -7.47 15.87
C SER A 17 -1.18 -8.62 16.55
N SER A 18 -0.80 -9.85 16.23
CA SER A 18 -1.38 -11.07 16.79
C SER A 18 -0.34 -12.18 16.84
N GLY A 19 -0.19 -12.82 18.01
CA GLY A 19 0.78 -13.90 18.21
C GLY A 19 2.20 -13.48 17.84
N THR A 20 2.75 -14.08 16.78
CA THR A 20 4.09 -13.81 16.25
C THR A 20 4.15 -12.63 15.27
N ILE A 21 3.00 -12.14 14.79
CA ILE A 21 2.93 -11.08 13.78
C ILE A 21 3.07 -9.71 14.46
N ILE A 22 4.06 -8.93 14.00
CA ILE A 22 4.23 -7.54 14.40
C ILE A 22 3.70 -6.66 13.27
N SER A 23 2.61 -5.94 13.53
CA SER A 23 1.94 -5.10 12.53
C SER A 23 2.85 -4.00 11.99
N GLU A 24 2.79 -3.79 10.68
CA GLU A 24 3.44 -2.66 10.01
C GLU A 24 2.84 -1.31 10.42
N LYS A 25 1.64 -1.27 11.00
CA LYS A 25 1.05 -0.04 11.57
C LYS A 25 1.94 0.54 12.68
N ARG A 26 2.83 -0.27 13.27
CA ARG A 26 3.77 0.14 14.32
C ARG A 26 5.13 0.60 13.79
N SER A 27 5.38 0.54 12.48
CA SER A 27 6.64 1.02 11.89
C SER A 27 6.79 2.54 12.06
N ASN A 28 8.02 3.03 12.03
CA ASN A 28 8.34 4.46 12.12
C ASN A 28 7.55 5.33 11.13
N PRO A 29 7.40 4.96 9.84
CA PRO A 29 6.63 5.77 8.89
C PRO A 29 5.11 5.69 9.10
N ASN A 30 4.58 4.60 9.65
CA ASN A 30 3.13 4.37 9.77
C ASN A 30 2.56 4.75 11.13
N ARG A 31 3.34 4.60 12.21
CA ARG A 31 2.88 4.84 13.57
C ARG A 31 2.42 6.29 13.74
N ASN A 32 1.17 6.47 14.16
CA ASN A 32 0.51 7.78 14.31
C ASN A 32 0.47 8.62 13.02
N SER A 33 0.52 7.98 11.84
CA SER A 33 0.58 8.64 10.54
C SER A 33 -0.43 8.02 9.56
N ALA A 34 -0.33 6.70 9.35
CA ALA A 34 -1.27 5.94 8.54
C ALA A 34 -2.66 5.90 9.19
N ARG A 35 -3.71 6.03 8.37
CA ARG A 35 -5.11 6.20 8.81
C ARG A 35 -6.09 5.71 7.74
N GLY A 36 -7.37 5.59 8.09
CA GLY A 36 -8.42 5.13 7.17
C GLY A 36 -8.56 3.61 7.12
N PHE A 37 -8.02 2.89 8.12
CA PHE A 37 -8.15 1.44 8.22
C PHE A 37 -9.61 1.02 8.44
N GLU A 38 -10.33 1.81 9.23
CA GLU A 38 -11.75 1.64 9.52
C GLU A 38 -12.63 1.67 8.27
N VAL A 39 -12.29 2.53 7.30
CA VAL A 39 -13.02 2.62 6.02
C VAL A 39 -12.78 1.37 5.18
N ILE A 40 -11.57 0.81 5.22
CA ILE A 40 -11.24 -0.44 4.52
C ILE A 40 -12.01 -1.61 5.14
N ASP A 41 -12.12 -1.65 6.46
CA ASP A 41 -12.89 -2.69 7.17
C ASP A 41 -14.39 -2.64 6.83
N GLU A 42 -14.97 -1.44 6.74
CA GLU A 42 -16.36 -1.25 6.30
C GLU A 42 -16.57 -1.72 4.86
N ILE A 43 -15.66 -1.38 3.94
CA ILE A 43 -15.71 -1.84 2.54
C ILE A 43 -15.61 -3.36 2.49
N LYS A 44 -14.66 -3.96 3.20
CA LYS A 44 -14.48 -5.41 3.25
C LYS A 44 -15.73 -6.09 3.82
N SER A 45 -16.32 -5.58 4.90
CA SER A 45 -17.54 -6.12 5.49
C SER A 45 -18.73 -6.07 4.51
N ALA A 46 -18.88 -4.98 3.77
CA ALA A 46 -19.93 -4.86 2.76
C ALA A 46 -19.72 -5.84 1.60
N LEU A 47 -18.47 -6.00 1.14
CA LEU A 47 -18.12 -6.94 0.08
C LEU A 47 -18.29 -8.39 0.51
N GLU A 48 -17.90 -8.78 1.72
CA GLU A 48 -18.11 -10.14 2.21
C GLU A 48 -19.59 -10.52 2.35
N LYS A 49 -20.48 -9.54 2.57
CA LYS A 49 -21.94 -9.77 2.54
C LYS A 49 -22.48 -10.01 1.14
N ALA A 50 -21.89 -9.36 0.13
CA ALA A 50 -22.34 -9.44 -1.26
C ALA A 50 -21.69 -10.60 -2.03
N CYS A 51 -20.40 -10.83 -1.81
CA CYS A 51 -19.56 -11.82 -2.46
C CYS A 51 -18.53 -12.39 -1.45
N PRO A 52 -18.91 -13.41 -0.68
CA PRO A 52 -18.03 -14.04 0.31
C PRO A 52 -16.72 -14.55 -0.30
N GLU A 53 -15.61 -14.33 0.40
CA GLU A 53 -14.27 -14.85 0.11
C GLU A 53 -13.75 -14.59 -1.32
N THR A 54 -14.28 -13.56 -1.99
CA THR A 54 -14.01 -13.33 -3.41
C THR A 54 -12.98 -12.22 -3.63
N VAL A 55 -13.08 -11.12 -2.88
CA VAL A 55 -12.27 -9.90 -3.11
C VAL A 55 -11.17 -9.79 -2.05
N SER A 56 -9.92 -9.69 -2.47
CA SER A 56 -8.79 -9.51 -1.57
C SER A 56 -8.73 -8.10 -0.99
N CYS A 57 -8.21 -7.97 0.23
CA CYS A 57 -7.95 -6.67 0.85
C CYS A 57 -6.92 -5.86 0.06
N ALA A 58 -5.95 -6.52 -0.56
CA ALA A 58 -4.99 -5.91 -1.49
C ALA A 58 -5.68 -5.23 -2.69
N ASP A 59 -6.67 -5.87 -3.30
CA ASP A 59 -7.42 -5.26 -4.41
C ASP A 59 -8.37 -4.15 -3.93
N ILE A 60 -8.94 -4.27 -2.73
CA ILE A 60 -9.74 -3.20 -2.12
C ILE A 60 -8.89 -1.93 -1.97
N LEU A 61 -7.66 -2.04 -1.46
CA LEU A 61 -6.75 -0.89 -1.35
C LEU A 61 -6.44 -0.24 -2.70
N ALA A 62 -6.20 -1.05 -3.73
CA ALA A 62 -5.90 -0.55 -5.07
C ALA A 62 -7.09 0.18 -5.70
N ILE A 63 -8.30 -0.36 -5.54
CA ILE A 63 -9.54 0.26 -6.04
C ILE A 63 -9.85 1.52 -5.24
N ALA A 64 -9.77 1.48 -3.91
CA ALA A 64 -10.03 2.62 -3.04
C ALA A 64 -9.10 3.80 -3.35
N ALA A 65 -7.83 3.54 -3.64
CA ALA A 65 -6.89 4.58 -4.08
C ALA A 65 -7.29 5.20 -5.43
N ARG A 66 -7.68 4.38 -6.41
CA ARG A 66 -8.17 4.90 -7.70
C ARG A 66 -9.43 5.74 -7.51
N ASP A 67 -10.42 5.24 -6.78
CA ASP A 67 -11.67 5.95 -6.55
C ASP A 67 -11.44 7.27 -5.80
N SER A 68 -10.57 7.28 -4.79
CA SER A 68 -10.16 8.51 -4.08
C SER A 68 -9.50 9.53 -5.01
N THR A 69 -8.71 9.07 -5.99
CA THR A 69 -8.08 9.95 -6.99
C THR A 69 -9.12 10.56 -7.92
N VAL A 70 -10.06 9.75 -8.40
CA VAL A 70 -11.15 10.22 -9.27
C VAL A 70 -12.04 11.22 -8.55
N LEU A 71 -12.37 10.96 -7.28
CA LEU A 71 -13.19 11.86 -6.46
C LEU A 71 -12.54 13.21 -6.20
N THR A 72 -11.20 13.27 -6.18
CA THR A 72 -10.45 14.53 -6.04
C THR A 72 -10.17 15.24 -7.38
N GLY A 73 -10.78 14.77 -8.47
CA GLY A 73 -10.65 15.36 -9.81
C GLY A 73 -9.45 14.85 -10.62
N GLY A 74 -8.79 13.79 -10.15
CA GLY A 74 -7.71 13.11 -10.87
C GLY A 74 -8.22 12.22 -12.02
N PRO A 75 -7.29 11.62 -12.78
CA PRO A 75 -7.65 10.77 -13.91
C PRO A 75 -8.36 9.50 -13.46
N ARG A 76 -9.20 8.94 -14.34
CA ARG A 76 -9.74 7.59 -14.17
C ARG A 76 -8.87 6.61 -14.94
N TRP A 77 -8.55 5.49 -14.31
CA TRP A 77 -7.89 4.36 -14.95
C TRP A 77 -8.52 3.04 -14.48
N GLU A 78 -8.28 1.98 -15.25
CA GLU A 78 -8.61 0.61 -14.86
C GLU A 78 -7.51 0.07 -13.95
N VAL A 79 -7.92 -0.49 -12.80
CA VAL A 79 -7.01 -1.09 -11.83
C VAL A 79 -6.88 -2.56 -12.17
N PRO A 80 -5.66 -3.09 -12.45
CA PRO A 80 -5.47 -4.53 -12.59
C PRO A 80 -5.84 -5.22 -11.28
N LEU A 81 -6.64 -6.28 -11.33
CA LEU A 81 -7.11 -7.05 -10.17
C LEU A 81 -6.48 -8.45 -10.13
N GLY A 82 -6.70 -9.16 -9.03
CA GLY A 82 -6.19 -10.51 -8.80
C GLY A 82 -5.04 -10.58 -7.79
N ARG A 83 -4.83 -9.51 -7.00
CA ARG A 83 -3.87 -9.55 -5.89
C ARG A 83 -4.40 -10.48 -4.80
N ARG A 84 -3.48 -11.05 -4.02
CA ARG A 84 -3.80 -11.92 -2.89
C ARG A 84 -3.25 -11.33 -1.60
N ASP A 85 -3.95 -11.59 -0.52
CA ASP A 85 -3.59 -11.07 0.80
C ASP A 85 -2.42 -11.86 1.40
N SER A 86 -1.48 -11.13 2.01
CA SER A 86 -0.38 -11.70 2.79
C SER A 86 -0.91 -12.30 4.09
N LEU A 87 -0.21 -13.33 4.56
CA LEU A 87 -0.45 -13.96 5.86
C LEU A 87 0.50 -13.44 6.95
N ASP A 88 1.44 -12.58 6.58
CA ASP A 88 2.44 -12.02 7.49
C ASP A 88 2.69 -10.53 7.20
N ALA A 89 3.25 -9.83 8.18
CA ALA A 89 3.54 -8.41 8.15
C ALA A 89 5.03 -8.16 8.47
N SER A 90 5.63 -7.16 7.83
CA SER A 90 7.07 -6.90 7.90
C SER A 90 7.37 -5.51 8.42
N ILE A 91 7.44 -5.36 9.74
CA ILE A 91 7.80 -4.09 10.36
C ILE A 91 9.19 -3.59 9.92
N SER A 92 10.17 -4.49 9.75
CA SER A 92 11.51 -4.16 9.27
C SER A 92 11.49 -3.72 7.81
N GLY A 93 10.71 -4.42 6.97
CA GLY A 93 10.47 -4.03 5.58
C GLY A 93 9.85 -2.65 5.48
N SER A 94 8.80 -2.38 6.26
CA SER A 94 8.14 -1.07 6.32
C SER A 94 9.11 0.05 6.74
N ASN A 95 9.94 -0.19 7.77
CA ASN A 95 10.94 0.77 8.23
C ASN A 95 12.05 1.05 7.20
N TYR A 96 12.44 0.05 6.41
CA TYR A 96 13.54 0.18 5.46
C TYR A 96 13.08 0.71 4.10
N ASN A 97 11.97 0.20 3.59
CA ASN A 97 11.51 0.44 2.21
C ASN A 97 10.80 1.78 2.04
N ILE A 98 10.09 2.26 3.07
CA ILE A 98 9.39 3.55 2.97
C ILE A 98 10.42 4.68 3.10
N PRO A 99 10.48 5.63 2.15
CA PRO A 99 11.35 6.79 2.26
C PRO A 99 10.95 7.68 3.43
N ALA A 100 11.91 8.11 4.24
CA ALA A 100 11.68 9.10 5.29
C ALA A 100 11.79 10.52 4.69
N PRO A 101 11.07 11.52 5.24
CA PRO A 101 11.07 12.89 4.71
C PRO A 101 12.45 13.57 4.77
N ASN A 102 13.35 13.09 5.62
CA ASN A 102 14.73 13.57 5.74
C ASN A 102 15.75 12.77 4.91
N ASN A 103 15.31 11.79 4.10
CA ASN A 103 16.20 11.05 3.21
C ASN A 103 16.68 11.96 2.06
N THR A 104 17.93 11.78 1.63
CA THR A 104 18.45 12.47 0.45
C THR A 104 17.73 11.96 -0.81
N PHE A 105 17.66 12.81 -1.84
CA PHE A 105 17.08 12.44 -3.13
C PHE A 105 17.62 11.11 -3.67
N GLN A 106 18.94 10.89 -3.56
CA GLN A 106 19.59 9.68 -4.04
C GLN A 106 19.10 8.42 -3.30
N THR A 107 18.86 8.52 -2.00
CA THR A 107 18.29 7.44 -1.19
C THR A 107 16.86 7.14 -1.61
N ILE A 108 16.04 8.17 -1.82
CA ILE A 108 14.64 8.00 -2.26
C ILE A 108 14.61 7.34 -3.65
N LEU A 109 15.41 7.84 -4.60
CA LEU A 109 15.51 7.26 -5.95
C LEU A 109 15.97 5.80 -5.90
N THR A 110 16.91 5.46 -5.02
CA THR A 110 17.37 4.06 -4.87
C THR A 110 16.25 3.17 -4.36
N LYS A 111 15.46 3.62 -3.38
CA LYS A 111 14.30 2.88 -2.87
C LYS A 111 13.23 2.66 -3.94
N PHE A 112 12.96 3.66 -4.77
CA PHE A 112 12.03 3.53 -5.91
C PHE A 112 12.54 2.51 -6.94
N LYS A 113 13.83 2.58 -7.29
CA LYS A 113 14.45 1.61 -8.22
C LYS A 113 14.40 0.17 -7.71
N LEU A 114 14.53 -0.05 -6.40
CA LEU A 114 14.37 -1.38 -5.79
C LEU A 114 12.94 -1.95 -5.96
N LYS A 115 11.96 -1.07 -6.17
CA LYS A 115 10.56 -1.44 -6.45
C LYS A 115 10.26 -1.46 -7.96
N GLY A 116 11.27 -1.34 -8.81
CA GLY A 116 11.13 -1.31 -10.26
C GLY A 116 10.61 0.02 -10.82
N LEU A 117 10.60 1.08 -10.01
CA LEU A 117 10.12 2.41 -10.38
C LEU A 117 11.28 3.32 -10.76
N ASP A 118 11.10 4.13 -11.80
CA ASP A 118 12.12 5.06 -12.28
C ASP A 118 11.97 6.48 -11.72
N ILE A 119 12.75 7.42 -12.27
CA ILE A 119 12.69 8.83 -11.83
C ILE A 119 11.40 9.53 -12.26
N VAL A 120 10.80 9.12 -13.38
CA VAL A 120 9.52 9.66 -13.85
C VAL A 120 8.42 9.21 -12.89
N ASP A 121 8.44 7.94 -12.48
CA ASP A 121 7.52 7.40 -11.48
C ASP A 121 7.67 8.11 -10.13
N LEU A 122 8.91 8.34 -9.68
CA LEU A 122 9.20 9.09 -8.47
C LEU A 122 8.55 10.48 -8.51
N VAL A 123 8.77 11.25 -9.57
CA VAL A 123 8.22 12.60 -9.70
C VAL A 123 6.69 12.56 -9.78
N ALA A 124 6.12 11.64 -10.55
CA ALA A 124 4.68 11.48 -10.71
C ALA A 124 3.99 11.04 -9.40
N LEU A 125 4.65 10.23 -8.58
CA LEU A 125 4.13 9.76 -7.29
C LEU A 125 4.30 10.80 -6.18
N SER A 126 5.39 11.57 -6.19
CA SER A 126 5.70 12.65 -5.24
C SER A 126 4.62 13.74 -5.14
N GLY A 127 3.81 13.94 -6.18
CA GLY A 127 2.74 14.95 -6.22
C GLY A 127 1.37 14.50 -5.71
N LYS A 128 1.21 13.24 -5.25
CA LYS A 128 -0.10 12.67 -4.87
C LYS A 128 -0.37 12.75 -3.35
N PRO A 129 -1.65 12.76 -2.93
CA PRO A 129 -2.01 12.69 -1.51
C PRO A 129 -1.43 11.45 -0.84
N LEU A 130 -1.05 11.55 0.44
CA LEU A 130 -0.40 10.49 1.24
C LEU A 130 -1.10 9.11 1.17
N PHE A 131 -2.43 9.08 0.96
CA PHE A 131 -3.21 7.86 0.73
C PHE A 131 -2.74 7.04 -0.49
N LEU A 132 -2.26 7.70 -1.55
CA LEU A 132 -1.76 7.03 -2.76
C LEU A 132 -0.31 6.54 -2.61
N PHE A 133 0.46 7.15 -1.72
CA PHE A 133 1.87 6.85 -1.54
C PHE A 133 2.10 5.45 -0.96
N CYS A 134 1.20 5.01 -0.07
CA CYS A 134 1.31 3.69 0.57
C CYS A 134 1.03 2.56 -0.44
N VAL A 135 0.08 2.75 -1.37
CA VAL A 135 -0.30 1.74 -2.37
C VAL A 135 0.79 1.50 -3.43
N SER A 136 1.75 2.42 -3.61
CA SER A 136 2.79 2.30 -4.64
C SER A 136 4.16 1.85 -4.12
N ILE A 137 4.40 1.79 -2.80
CA ILE A 137 5.75 1.63 -2.23
C ILE A 137 5.90 0.41 -1.31
N THR A 138 4.80 -0.16 -0.81
CA THR A 138 4.82 -1.52 -0.27
C THR A 138 4.89 -2.49 -1.43
#